data_AF-A0A3D3L1H9-F1
#
_entry.id   AF-A0A3D3L1H9-F1
#
_cell.length_a   1.000
_cell.length_b   1.000
_cell.length_c   1.000
_cell.angle_alpha   90.00
_cell.angle_beta   90.00
_cell.angle_gamma   90.00
#
_symmetry.space_group_name_H-M   'P 1'
#
loop_
_entity.id
_entity.type
_entity.pdbx_description
1 polymer ?
#
loop_
_entity_poly.entity_id
_entity_poly.type
_entity_poly.pdbx_seq_one_letter_code
_entity_poly.pdbx_strand_id
1 'polypeptide(L)'
;EALHDGGGAGPQVWPTTALAMADGQTKALSLAARIADAPDELPLAVAELLHARIVPPTEDAAATDDAGSLLKIPTAWHGPITFVRPGEPFTPAESARAHRLAELAEILSHRPVAGP
;
A
#
# COMPACT_ATOMS: atom_id res chain seq x y z
N GLU A 1 -7.77 35.23 -15.16
CA GLU A 1 -7.67 35.56 -16.60
C GLU A 1 -7.05 34.44 -17.43
N ALA A 2 -5.87 33.90 -17.07
CA ALA A 2 -5.22 32.81 -17.82
C ALA A 2 -6.10 31.60 -18.24
N LEU A 3 -7.09 31.22 -17.43
CA LEU A 3 -7.97 30.09 -17.72
C LEU A 3 -9.05 30.39 -18.78
N HIS A 4 -9.48 31.65 -18.90
CA HIS A 4 -10.38 32.09 -19.96
C HIS A 4 -9.62 32.33 -21.26
N ASP A 5 -8.41 32.90 -21.17
CA ASP A 5 -7.52 33.10 -22.32
C ASP A 5 -7.07 31.77 -22.96
N GLY A 6 -7.08 30.68 -22.18
CA GLY A 6 -6.87 29.30 -22.65
C GLY A 6 -8.12 28.58 -23.19
N GLY A 7 -9.28 29.25 -23.29
CA GLY A 7 -10.51 28.66 -23.81
C GLY A 7 -11.39 27.92 -22.79
N GLY A 8 -11.12 28.05 -21.49
CA GLY A 8 -11.94 27.46 -20.44
C GLY A 8 -13.24 28.25 -20.22
N ALA A 9 -14.39 27.64 -20.53
CA ALA A 9 -15.70 28.18 -20.20
C ALA A 9 -16.23 27.54 -18.91
N GLY A 10 -16.55 28.37 -17.90
CA GLY A 10 -17.17 27.94 -16.65
C GLY A 10 -16.24 27.26 -15.64
N PRO A 11 -15.11 27.87 -15.25
CA PRO A 11 -14.24 27.27 -14.25
C PRO A 11 -14.92 27.23 -12.88
N GLN A 12 -15.05 26.02 -12.34
CA GLN A 12 -15.59 25.80 -10.99
C GLN A 12 -14.45 25.42 -10.05
N VAL A 13 -14.35 26.12 -8.92
CA VAL A 13 -13.37 25.83 -7.88
C VAL A 13 -14.09 25.07 -6.77
N TRP A 14 -13.66 23.84 -6.54
CA TRP A 14 -14.14 23.02 -5.44
C TRP A 14 -13.05 22.96 -4.36
N PRO A 15 -13.40 23.10 -3.06
CA PRO A 15 -12.45 22.87 -1.99
C PRO A 15 -11.94 21.43 -2.07
N THR A 16 -10.63 21.26 -2.26
CA THR A 16 -9.98 19.95 -2.20
C THR A 16 -9.10 19.88 -0.96
N THR A 17 -8.94 18.69 -0.40
CA THR A 17 -8.01 18.48 0.71
C THR A 17 -6.63 18.08 0.16
N ALA A 18 -5.57 18.35 0.90
CA ALA A 18 -4.21 17.90 0.50
C ALA A 18 -4.15 16.37 0.29
N LEU A 19 -5.00 15.63 1.01
CA LEU A 19 -5.15 14.18 0.87
C LEU A 19 -5.82 13.79 -0.47
N ALA A 20 -6.79 14.57 -0.95
CA ALA A 20 -7.45 14.34 -2.24
C ALA A 20 -6.57 14.74 -3.45
N MET A 21 -5.48 15.47 -3.22
CA MET A 21 -4.47 15.85 -4.21
C MET A 21 -3.35 14.81 -4.36
N ALA A 22 -3.19 13.91 -3.39
CA ALA A 22 -2.18 12.87 -3.46
C ALA A 22 -2.68 11.74 -4.35
N ASP A 23 -2.07 11.59 -5.52
CA ASP A 23 -2.25 10.42 -6.36
C ASP A 23 -1.75 9.15 -5.63
N GLY A 24 -2.17 7.98 -6.11
CA GLY A 24 -1.83 6.70 -5.48
C GLY A 24 -0.32 6.43 -5.37
N GLN A 25 0.49 7.01 -6.26
CA GLN A 25 1.95 6.88 -6.23
C GLN A 25 2.56 7.71 -5.10
N THR A 26 2.05 8.92 -4.86
CA THR A 26 2.46 9.76 -3.72
C THR A 26 2.15 9.07 -2.38
N LYS A 27 0.96 8.45 -2.24
CA LYS A 27 0.61 7.67 -1.04
C LYS A 27 1.57 6.50 -0.81
N ALA A 28 1.89 5.74 -1.86
CA ALA A 28 2.84 4.62 -1.76
C ALA A 28 4.23 5.07 -1.29
N LEU A 29 4.70 6.24 -1.72
CA LEU A 29 5.98 6.78 -1.27
C LEU A 29 5.96 7.18 0.22
N SER A 30 4.87 7.80 0.70
CA SER A 30 4.72 8.11 2.12
C SER A 30 4.68 6.85 3.00
N LEU A 31 4.03 5.78 2.53
CA LEU A 31 4.02 4.49 3.22
C LEU A 31 5.40 3.84 3.24
N ALA A 32 6.16 3.93 2.15
CA ALA A 32 7.54 3.45 2.10
C ALA A 32 8.42 4.18 3.12
N ALA A 33 8.29 5.50 3.25
CA ALA A 33 9.00 6.28 4.27
C ALA A 33 8.63 5.85 5.69
N ARG A 34 7.34 5.59 5.95
CA ARG A 34 6.86 5.09 7.25
C ARG A 34 7.44 3.72 7.60
N ILE A 35 7.40 2.77 6.66
CA ILE A 35 8.02 1.45 6.81
C ILE A 35 9.53 1.57 7.00
N ALA A 36 10.16 2.57 6.37
CA ALA A 36 11.59 2.75 6.51
C ALA A 36 12.03 3.18 7.91
N ASP A 37 11.17 3.91 8.62
CA ASP A 37 11.36 4.30 10.02
C ASP A 37 10.97 3.17 10.98
N ALA A 38 9.88 2.45 10.67
CA ALA A 38 9.35 1.35 11.47
C ALA A 38 8.95 0.14 10.59
N PRO A 39 9.86 -0.83 10.36
CA PRO A 39 9.59 -1.98 9.49
C PRO A 39 8.45 -2.89 9.96
N ASP A 40 8.14 -2.88 11.25
CA ASP A 40 7.02 -3.60 11.86
C ASP A 40 5.65 -3.04 11.48
N GLU A 41 5.57 -1.81 10.96
CA GLU A 41 4.33 -1.24 10.42
C GLU A 41 3.92 -1.82 9.06
N LEU A 42 4.77 -2.64 8.42
CA LEU A 42 4.52 -3.24 7.11
C LEU A 42 3.09 -3.81 6.94
N PRO A 43 2.53 -4.63 7.86
CA PRO A 43 1.20 -5.19 7.67
C PRO A 43 0.13 -4.09 7.55
N LEU A 44 0.18 -3.10 8.43
CA LEU A 44 -0.82 -2.02 8.48
C LEU A 44 -0.66 -1.06 7.30
N ALA A 45 0.59 -0.72 6.94
CA ALA A 45 0.89 0.13 5.80
C ALA A 45 0.46 -0.51 4.46
N VAL A 46 0.66 -1.81 4.28
CA VAL A 46 0.20 -2.52 3.08
C VAL A 46 -1.32 -2.66 3.05
N ALA A 47 -1.97 -2.92 4.19
CA ALA A 47 -3.43 -2.89 4.28
C ALA A 47 -4.01 -1.52 3.87
N GLU A 48 -3.36 -0.44 4.32
CA GLU A 48 -3.71 0.94 3.95
C GLU A 48 -3.50 1.22 2.45
N LEU A 49 -2.40 0.74 1.86
CA LEU A 49 -2.11 0.87 0.43
C LEU A 49 -3.19 0.20 -0.42
N LEU A 50 -3.59 -1.00 -0.03
CA LEU A 50 -4.46 -1.88 -0.80
C LEU A 50 -5.95 -1.69 -0.52
N HIS A 51 -6.31 -0.88 0.49
CA HIS A 51 -7.66 -0.83 1.05
C HIS A 51 -8.19 -2.22 1.39
N ALA A 52 -7.32 -3.06 1.96
CA ALA A 52 -7.58 -4.46 2.25
C ALA A 52 -7.56 -4.71 3.76
N ARG A 53 -8.15 -5.82 4.19
CA ARG A 53 -8.02 -6.31 5.57
C ARG A 53 -6.91 -7.34 5.67
N ILE A 54 -6.23 -7.38 6.81
CA ILE A 54 -5.29 -8.46 7.14
C ILE A 54 -6.09 -9.66 7.61
N VAL A 55 -5.77 -10.84 7.10
CA VAL A 55 -6.38 -12.10 7.54
C VAL A 55 -5.51 -12.69 8.66
N PRO A 56 -6.09 -13.03 9.83
CA PRO A 56 -5.37 -13.70 10.91
C PRO A 56 -4.89 -15.10 10.48
N PRO A 57 -3.74 -15.59 10.99
CA PRO A 57 -3.20 -16.91 10.63
C PRO A 57 -4.17 -18.09 10.83
N THR A 58 -5.10 -17.99 11.79
CA THR A 58 -6.12 -19.01 12.07
C THR A 58 -7.18 -19.10 10.99
N GLU A 59 -7.48 -18.00 10.30
CA GLU A 59 -8.48 -17.91 9.23
C GLU A 59 -7.84 -18.13 7.85
N ASP A 60 -6.54 -17.82 7.73
CA ASP A 60 -5.75 -18.00 6.51
C ASP A 60 -5.73 -19.44 5.99
N ALA A 61 -5.64 -20.42 6.88
CA ALA A 61 -5.62 -21.83 6.50
C ALA A 61 -6.92 -22.29 5.82
N ALA A 62 -8.03 -21.55 6.02
CA ALA A 62 -9.33 -21.84 5.44
C ALA A 62 -9.72 -20.86 4.31
N ALA A 63 -8.90 -19.83 4.05
CA ALA A 63 -9.18 -18.82 3.05
C ALA A 63 -8.98 -19.39 1.63
N THR A 64 -10.05 -19.42 0.85
CA THR A 64 -10.03 -19.78 -0.57
C THR A 64 -9.93 -18.52 -1.41
N ASP A 65 -8.96 -18.45 -2.33
CA ASP A 65 -8.84 -17.33 -3.27
C ASP A 65 -10.03 -17.26 -4.23
N ASP A 66 -11.04 -16.48 -3.84
CA ASP A 66 -12.18 -16.18 -4.69
C ASP A 66 -11.80 -15.07 -5.66
N ALA A 67 -11.49 -15.46 -6.90
CA ALA A 67 -11.26 -14.58 -8.03
C ALA A 67 -10.16 -13.51 -7.84
N GLY A 68 -9.09 -13.79 -7.07
CA GLY A 68 -7.95 -12.88 -6.88
C GLY A 68 -8.18 -11.79 -5.82
N SER A 69 -9.17 -11.99 -4.94
CA SER A 69 -9.48 -11.11 -3.81
C SER A 69 -8.60 -11.36 -2.59
N LEU A 70 -7.73 -12.37 -2.64
CA LEU A 70 -6.70 -12.67 -1.65
C LEU A 70 -5.31 -12.41 -2.21
N LEU A 71 -4.47 -11.74 -1.43
CA LEU A 71 -3.06 -11.51 -1.74
C LEU A 71 -2.21 -11.97 -0.57
N LYS A 72 -1.35 -12.95 -0.82
CA LYS A 72 -0.39 -13.46 0.17
C LYS A 72 0.99 -12.89 -0.11
N ILE A 73 1.58 -12.21 0.87
CA ILE A 73 2.91 -11.61 0.77
C ILE A 73 3.85 -12.38 1.68
N PRO A 74 4.89 -13.04 1.13
CA PRO A 74 5.89 -13.70 1.96
C PRO A 74 6.69 -12.64 2.74
N THR A 75 6.95 -12.89 4.02
CA THR A 75 7.91 -12.10 4.81
C THR A 75 8.90 -13.02 5.50
N ALA A 76 10.12 -12.53 5.72
CA ALA A 76 11.21 -13.33 6.28
C ALA A 76 11.10 -13.60 7.80
N TRP A 77 10.37 -12.77 8.56
CA TRP A 77 10.41 -12.80 10.04
C TRP A 77 9.10 -13.16 10.72
N HIS A 78 7.95 -12.75 10.15
CA HIS A 78 6.63 -12.96 10.76
C HIS A 78 5.81 -14.04 10.05
N GLY A 79 6.42 -14.75 9.09
CA GLY A 79 5.69 -15.61 8.17
C GLY A 79 4.92 -14.82 7.11
N PRO A 80 4.19 -15.49 6.21
CA PRO A 80 3.43 -14.80 5.19
C PRO A 80 2.28 -13.99 5.81
N ILE A 81 2.07 -12.77 5.30
CA ILE A 81 0.93 -11.93 5.65
C ILE A 81 -0.09 -12.03 4.52
N THR A 82 -1.35 -12.28 4.86
CA THR A 82 -2.42 -12.39 3.86
C THR A 82 -3.37 -11.20 3.97
N PHE A 83 -3.73 -10.66 2.81
CA PHE A 83 -4.64 -9.54 2.65
C PHE A 83 -5.88 -9.99 1.88
N VAL A 84 -7.04 -9.48 2.28
CA VAL A 84 -8.31 -9.76 1.61
C VAL A 84 -9.07 -8.47 1.28
N ARG A 85 -9.59 -8.40 0.05
CA ARG A 85 -10.48 -7.34 -0.44
C ARG A 85 -11.68 -7.97 -1.17
N PRO A 86 -12.77 -8.32 -0.44
CA PRO A 86 -13.88 -9.06 -1.03
C PRO A 86 -14.53 -8.32 -2.21
N GLY A 87 -14.76 -9.04 -3.31
CA GLY A 87 -15.44 -8.51 -4.49
C GLY A 87 -14.58 -7.61 -5.40
N GLU A 88 -13.32 -7.36 -5.06
CA GLU A 88 -12.41 -6.56 -5.89
C GLU A 88 -11.01 -7.19 -5.96
N PRO A 89 -10.61 -7.75 -7.11
CA PRO A 89 -9.32 -8.41 -7.25
C PRO A 89 -8.17 -7.43 -7.12
N PHE A 90 -7.01 -7.91 -6.67
CA PHE A 90 -5.79 -7.11 -6.67
C PHE A 90 -5.23 -6.99 -8.09
N THR A 91 -4.97 -5.75 -8.51
CA THR A 91 -4.30 -5.49 -9.79
C THR A 91 -2.83 -5.91 -9.72
N PRO A 92 -2.19 -6.27 -10.86
CA PRO A 92 -0.76 -6.59 -10.87
C PRO A 92 0.12 -5.47 -10.31
N ALA A 93 -0.25 -4.21 -10.53
CA ALA A 93 0.48 -3.05 -10.02
C ALA A 93 0.39 -2.90 -8.49
N GLU A 94 -0.77 -3.20 -7.91
CA GLU A 94 -0.96 -3.24 -6.45
C GLU A 94 -0.11 -4.34 -5.82
N SER A 95 -0.22 -5.58 -6.35
CA SER A 95 0.57 -6.71 -5.88
C SER A 95 2.07 -6.43 -5.95
N ALA A 96 2.55 -5.86 -7.06
CA ALA A 96 3.96 -5.51 -7.22
C ALA A 96 4.42 -4.46 -6.19
N ARG A 97 3.64 -3.41 -5.95
CA ARG A 97 3.98 -2.40 -4.92
C ARG A 97 4.05 -3.00 -3.53
N ALA A 98 3.08 -3.85 -3.18
CA ALA A 98 3.04 -4.50 -1.88
C ALA A 98 4.26 -5.41 -1.65
N HIS A 99 4.66 -6.19 -2.67
CA HIS A 99 5.90 -6.98 -2.62
C HIS A 99 7.16 -6.11 -2.48
N ARG A 100 7.24 -4.97 -3.18
CA ARG A 100 8.38 -4.05 -3.03
C ARG A 100 8.46 -3.41 -1.66
N LEU A 101 7.33 -3.13 -1.01
CA LEU A 101 7.31 -2.66 0.37
C LEU A 101 7.78 -3.74 1.35
N ALA A 102 7.39 -5.00 1.13
CA ALA A 102 7.88 -6.11 1.95
C ALA A 102 9.38 -6.33 1.78
N GLU A 103 9.90 -6.27 0.56
CA GLU A 103 11.34 -6.32 0.28
C GLU A 103 12.10 -5.15 0.94
N LEU A 104 11.54 -3.93 0.90
CA LEU A 104 12.13 -2.78 1.57
C LEU A 104 12.23 -3.01 3.08
N ALA A 105 11.14 -3.43 3.72
CA ALA A 105 11.15 -3.77 5.14
C ALA A 105 12.20 -4.86 5.41
N GLU A 106 12.29 -5.87 4.52
CA GLU A 106 13.25 -6.98 4.61
C GLU A 106 14.68 -6.49 4.74
N ILE A 107 15.08 -5.62 3.81
CA ILE A 107 16.42 -5.02 3.77
C ILE A 107 16.71 -4.23 5.05
N LEU A 108 15.73 -3.49 5.55
CA LEU A 108 15.92 -2.58 6.68
C LEU A 108 16.01 -3.33 8.02
N SER A 109 15.26 -4.41 8.21
CA SER A 109 15.33 -5.17 9.46
C SER A 109 16.54 -6.09 9.55
N HIS A 110 17.16 -6.43 8.41
CA HIS A 110 18.42 -7.20 8.38
C HIS A 110 19.67 -6.32 8.29
N ARG A 111 19.52 -5.00 8.22
CA ARG A 111 20.68 -4.10 8.21
C ARG A 111 21.41 -4.22 9.55
N PRO A 112 22.68 -4.66 9.58
CA PRO A 112 23.45 -4.59 10.80
C PRO A 112 23.57 -3.10 11.16
N VAL A 113 23.20 -2.74 12.38
CA VAL A 113 23.62 -1.46 12.95
C VAL A 113 25.14 -1.47 12.88
N ALA A 114 25.71 -0.69 11.96
CA ALA A 114 27.12 -0.36 12.00
C ALA A 114 27.31 0.39 13.33
N GLY A 115 27.83 -0.32 14.33
CA GLY A 115 28.11 0.25 15.64
C GLY A 115 29.07 1.43 15.54
N PRO A 116 29.04 2.34 16.52
CA PRO A 116 29.91 3.52 16.56
C PRO A 116 31.40 3.16 16.58
#